data_AF-A0A971R4U0-F1
#
_entry.id   AF-A0A971R4U0-F1
#
_cell.length_a   1.000
_cell.length_b   1.000
_cell.length_c   1.000
_cell.angle_alpha   90.00
_cell.angle_beta   90.00
_cell.angle_gamma   90.00
#
_symmetry.space_group_name_H-M   'P 1'
#
loop_
_entity.id
_entity.type
_entity.pdbx_description
1 polymer ?
#
loop_
_entity_poly.entity_id
_entity_poly.type
_entity_poly.pdbx_seq_one_letter_code
_entity_poly.pdbx_strand_id
1 'polypeptide(L)' 'MEGALLTEDLAIAPEFALPDSEGRMARLSDYAGRQHVVLVFNRGFA' A
#
# COMPACT_ATOMS: atom_id res chain seq x y z
N MET A 1 -12.36 9.89 -22.82
CA MET A 1 -12.20 10.90 -21.76
C MET A 1 -12.19 10.16 -20.45
N GLU A 2 -11.03 10.14 -19.80
CA GLU A 2 -10.76 9.47 -18.53
C GLU A 2 -11.73 9.94 -17.42
N GLY A 3 -12.38 8.99 -16.77
CA GLY A 3 -13.30 9.22 -15.66
C GLY A 3 -13.48 7.97 -14.82
N ALA A 4 -12.40 7.21 -14.62
CA ALA A 4 -12.37 6.03 -13.74
C ALA A 4 -11.45 6.31 -12.54
N LEU A 5 -11.68 7.44 -11.88
CA LEU A 5 -11.25 7.64 -10.50
C LEU A 5 -12.55 7.80 -9.74
N LEU A 6 -12.76 6.96 -8.71
CA LEU A 6 -13.96 6.88 -7.88
C LEU A 6 -15.09 5.99 -8.43
N THR A 7 -14.81 4.75 -8.85
CA THR A 7 -15.82 3.70 -8.69
C THR A 7 -15.74 3.20 -7.26
N GLU A 8 -16.84 3.32 -6.54
CA GLU A 8 -17.07 2.88 -5.16
C GLU A 8 -17.06 1.34 -5.04
N ASP A 9 -15.91 0.73 -5.31
CA ASP A 9 -15.58 -0.56 -4.72
C ASP A 9 -14.72 -0.28 -3.49
N LEU A 10 -15.07 -0.83 -2.34
CA LEU A 10 -14.16 -1.00 -1.21
C LEU A 10 -13.08 -2.02 -1.60
N ALA A 11 -12.36 -1.74 -2.68
CA ALA A 11 -11.40 -2.63 -3.29
C ALA A 11 -10.27 -2.86 -2.30
N ILE A 12 -9.94 -4.13 -2.09
CA ILE A 12 -8.73 -4.53 -1.35
C ILE A 12 -7.56 -3.71 -1.90
N ALA A 13 -6.81 -3.08 -1.00
CA ALA A 13 -5.66 -2.29 -1.39
C ALA A 13 -4.69 -3.15 -2.24
N PRO A 14 -4.08 -2.61 -3.31
CA PRO A 14 -3.19 -3.38 -4.17
C PRO A 14 -2.04 -4.01 -3.40
N GLU A 15 -1.77 -5.29 -3.66
CA GLU A 15 -0.69 -6.04 -3.01
C GLU A 15 0.69 -5.50 -3.41
N PHE A 16 1.64 -5.55 -2.48
CA PHE A 16 3.06 -5.30 -2.75
C PHE A 16 3.96 -6.16 -1.86
N ALA A 17 5.15 -6.45 -2.34
CA ALA A 17 6.21 -7.06 -1.55
C ALA A 17 7.52 -6.33 -1.84
N LEU A 18 8.03 -5.60 -0.85
CA LEU A 18 9.25 -4.79 -0.97
C LEU A 18 10.14 -4.98 0.27
N PRO A 19 11.47 -4.93 0.13
CA PRO A 19 12.34 -4.85 1.29
C PRO A 19 12.12 -3.54 2.05
N ASP A 20 12.09 -3.62 3.39
CA ASP A 20 12.14 -2.46 4.28
C ASP A 20 13.57 -1.88 4.33
N SER A 21 13.77 -0.84 5.15
CA SER A 21 15.08 -0.18 5.30
C SER A 21 16.16 -1.07 5.94
N GLU A 22 15.79 -2.16 6.59
CA GLU A 22 16.69 -3.17 7.14
C GLU A 22 16.88 -4.37 6.19
N GLY A 23 16.25 -4.34 5.01
CA GLY A 23 16.29 -5.43 4.02
C GLY A 23 15.31 -6.57 4.30
N ARG A 24 14.44 -6.46 5.30
CA ARG A 24 13.41 -7.48 5.60
C ARG A 24 12.25 -7.31 4.63
N MET A 25 11.70 -8.42 4.14
CA MET A 25 10.58 -8.36 3.20
C MET A 25 9.30 -7.93 3.92
N ALA A 26 8.69 -6.82 3.48
CA ALA A 26 7.38 -6.37 3.93
C ALA A 26 6.34 -6.68 2.85
N ARG A 27 5.26 -7.38 3.23
CA ARG A 27 4.11 -7.66 2.36
C ARG A 27 2.87 -6.98 2.93
N LEU A 28 2.01 -6.42 2.09
CA LEU A 28 0.80 -5.76 2.58
C LEU A 28 -0.14 -6.76 3.27
N SER A 29 -0.25 -7.97 2.71
CA SER A 29 -1.06 -9.06 3.25
C SER A 29 -0.64 -9.53 4.65
N ASP A 30 0.60 -9.29 5.09
CA ASP A 30 1.04 -9.67 6.44
C ASP A 30 0.30 -8.89 7.54
N TYR A 31 -0.30 -7.74 7.20
CA TYR A 31 -1.05 -6.88 8.12
C TYR A 31 -2.57 -7.07 8.05
N ALA A 32 -3.07 -7.85 7.07
CA ALA A 32 -4.49 -8.03 6.84
C ALA A 32 -5.18 -8.64 8.08
N GLY A 33 -6.25 -8.00 8.55
CA GLY A 33 -7.01 -8.44 9.72
C GLY A 33 -6.29 -8.31 11.07
N ARG A 34 -5.10 -7.71 11.11
CA ARG A 34 -4.31 -7.53 12.34
C ARG A 34 -4.29 -6.09 12.82
N GLN A 35 -4.16 -5.13 11.90
CA GLN A 35 -4.10 -3.70 12.22
C GLN A 35 -4.46 -2.83 11.01
N HIS A 36 -4.75 -1.55 11.25
CA HIS A 36 -4.86 -0.56 10.19
C HIS A 36 -3.47 -0.21 9.63
N VAL A 37 -3.40 0.07 8.32
CA VAL A 37 -2.16 0.40 7.61
C VAL A 37 -2.34 1.72 6.88
N VAL A 38 -1.35 2.61 6.99
CA VAL A 38 -1.25 3.86 6.23
C VAL A 38 0.02 3.82 5.39
N LEU A 39 -0.12 3.87 4.07
CA LEU A 39 1.01 3.91 3.14
C LEU A 39 1.25 5.35 2.68
N VAL A 40 2.47 5.86 2.89
CA VAL A 40 2.85 7.22 2.49
C VAL A 40 3.96 7.14 1.44
N PHE A 41 3.70 7.72 0.26
CA PHE A 41 4.71 7.88 -0.79
C PHE A 41 5.42 9.24 -0.61
N ASN A 42 6.55 9.23 0.08
CA ASN A 42 7.37 10.42 0.25
C ASN A 42 8.11 10.76 -1.05
N ARG A 43 8.15 12.03 -1.44
CA ARG A 43 8.83 12.50 -2.67
C ARG A 43 10.31 12.78 -2.37
N GLY A 44 11.04 11.72 -2.02
CA GLY A 44 12.43 11.81 -1.59
C GLY A 44 12.59 12.42 -0.20
N PHE A 45 13.69 12.08 0.46
CA PHE A 45 14.19 12.75 1.64
C PHE A 45 15.44 13.52 1.19
N ALA A 46 15.44 14.85 1.37
CA ALA A 46 16.64 15.67 1.16
C ALA A 46 17.63 15.44 2.31
#